data_AF-A0A1V2QN34-F1
#
_entry.id   AF-A0A1V2QN34-F1
#
_cell.length_a   1.000
_cell.length_b   1.000
_cell.length_c   1.000
_cell.angle_alpha   90.00
_cell.angle_beta   90.00
_cell.angle_gamma   90.00
#
_symmetry.space_group_name_H-M   'P 1'
#
loop_
_entity.id
_entity.type
_entity.pdbx_description
1 polymer ?
#
loop_
_entity_poly.entity_id
_entity_poly.type
_entity_poly.pdbx_seq_one_letter_code
_entity_poly.pdbx_strand_id
1 'polypeptide(L)' 'MASTLTRDHLKECLKEIDYPASKEDLVDAAIRKSDGLALKALRAIPPADYANLAEVFGAVKFEDDNKPG' A
#
# COMPACT_ATOMS: atom_id res chain seq x y z
N MET A 1 7.52 19.19 -0.95
CA MET A 1 6.79 18.19 -1.75
C MET A 1 6.72 16.94 -0.89
N ALA A 2 5.53 16.52 -0.44
CA ALA A 2 5.40 15.40 0.47
C ALA A 2 5.70 14.09 -0.30
N SER A 3 6.90 13.55 -0.10
CA SER A 3 7.37 12.29 -0.70
C SER A 3 6.87 11.05 0.06
N THR A 4 5.85 11.22 0.90
CA THR A 4 5.48 10.27 1.95
C THR A 4 4.13 9.65 1.65
N LEU A 5 4.10 8.31 1.60
CA LEU A 5 2.86 7.56 1.47
C LEU A 5 2.07 7.65 2.79
N THR A 6 0.87 8.23 2.75
CA THR A 6 -0.06 8.24 3.88
C THR A 6 -1.03 7.07 3.80
N ARG A 7 -1.60 6.68 4.95
CA ARG A 7 -2.64 5.63 5.01
C ARG A 7 -3.85 5.98 4.15
N ASP A 8 -4.30 7.23 4.20
CA ASP A 8 -5.48 7.68 3.44
C ASP A 8 -5.23 7.62 1.92
N HIS A 9 -4.04 8.04 1.48
CA HIS A 9 -3.65 7.95 0.07
C HIS A 9 -3.61 6.50 -0.42
N LEU A 10 -2.99 5.60 0.34
CA LEU A 10 -2.98 4.17 0.00
C LEU A 10 -4.40 3.57 0.03
N LYS A 11 -5.25 4.02 0.95
CA LYS A 11 -6.67 3.60 1.02
C LYS A 11 -7.42 3.96 -0.25
N GLU A 12 -7.29 5.19 -0.74
CA GLU A 12 -7.92 5.61 -2.00
C GLU A 12 -7.34 4.88 -3.21
N CYS A 13 -6.02 4.63 -3.18
CA CYS A 13 -5.33 3.89 -4.21
C CYS A 13 -5.89 2.45 -4.33
N LEU A 14 -6.06 1.77 -3.20
CA LEU A 14 -6.48 0.37 -3.11
C LEU A 14 -7.99 0.15 -2.89
N LYS A 15 -8.80 1.21 -2.81
CA LYS A 15 -10.27 1.14 -2.64
C LYS A 15 -10.97 0.32 -3.72
N GLU A 16 -10.35 0.25 -4.91
CA GLU A 16 -10.89 -0.37 -6.12
C GLU A 16 -10.34 -1.79 -6.33
N ILE A 17 -9.54 -2.30 -5.39
CA ILE A 17 -9.05 -3.68 -5.38
C ILE A 17 -10.16 -4.58 -4.84
N ASP A 18 -10.48 -5.63 -5.59
CA ASP A 18 -11.24 -6.76 -5.07
C ASP A 18 -10.31 -7.67 -4.26
N TYR A 19 -10.70 -7.95 -3.01
CA TYR A 19 -9.96 -8.84 -2.11
C TYR A 19 -10.58 -10.25 -2.11
N PRO A 20 -9.78 -11.33 -1.98
CA PRO A 20 -8.34 -11.35 -1.69
C PRO A 20 -7.45 -10.97 -2.88
N ALA A 21 -6.38 -10.23 -2.61
CA ALA A 21 -5.44 -9.76 -3.63
C ALA A 21 -4.01 -10.12 -3.26
N SER A 22 -3.25 -10.59 -4.25
CA SER A 22 -1.83 -10.86 -4.12
C SER A 22 -1.03 -9.56 -4.05
N LYS A 23 0.17 -9.62 -3.47
CA LYS A 23 1.16 -8.54 -3.59
C LYS A 23 1.31 -8.02 -5.02
N GLU A 24 1.31 -8.92 -6.01
CA GLU A 24 1.45 -8.57 -7.42
C GLU A 24 0.26 -7.76 -7.95
N ASP A 25 -0.97 -8.13 -7.59
CA ASP A 25 -2.19 -7.36 -7.93
C ASP A 25 -2.17 -5.95 -7.32
N LEU A 26 -1.74 -5.85 -6.05
CA LEU A 26 -1.60 -4.55 -5.38
C LEU A 26 -0.58 -3.68 -6.12
N VAL A 27 0.57 -4.26 -6.48
CA VAL A 27 1.63 -3.59 -7.24
C VAL A 27 1.14 -3.17 -8.63
N ASP A 28 0.42 -4.02 -9.34
CA ASP A 28 -0.12 -3.70 -10.66
C ASP A 28 -1.16 -2.58 -10.58
N ALA A 29 -2.04 -2.59 -9.58
CA ALA A 29 -2.97 -1.49 -9.35
C ALA A 29 -2.27 -0.16 -9.07
N ALA A 30 -1.20 -0.16 -8.25
CA ALA A 30 -0.40 1.04 -8.02
C ALA A 30 0.29 1.53 -9.29
N ILE A 31 0.77 0.62 -10.15
CA ILE A 31 1.33 0.96 -11.47
C ILE A 31 0.25 1.58 -12.36
N ARG A 32 -0.95 0.99 -12.42
CA ARG A 32 -2.08 1.51 -13.20
C ARG A 32 -2.48 2.92 -12.76
N LYS A 33 -2.37 3.22 -11.46
CA LYS A 33 -2.61 4.56 -10.90
C LYS A 33 -1.42 5.53 -11.02
N SER A 34 -0.29 5.09 -11.56
CA SER A 34 0.97 5.85 -11.56
C SER A 34 1.39 6.34 -10.17
N ASP A 35 1.07 5.56 -9.13
CA ASP A 35 1.42 5.88 -7.75
C ASP A 35 2.75 5.24 -7.37
N GLY A 36 3.83 6.00 -7.59
CA GLY A 36 5.20 5.57 -7.28
C GLY A 36 5.44 5.35 -5.78
N LEU A 37 4.70 6.03 -4.91
CA LEU A 37 4.84 5.90 -3.46
C LEU A 37 4.18 4.60 -2.98
N ALA A 38 2.93 4.35 -3.40
CA ALA A 38 2.25 3.09 -3.14
C ALA A 38 3.03 1.90 -3.72
N LEU A 39 3.52 2.02 -4.96
CA LEU A 39 4.32 0.99 -5.61
C LEU A 39 5.56 0.61 -4.79
N LYS A 40 6.32 1.61 -4.31
CA LYS A 40 7.53 1.36 -3.51
C LYS A 40 7.19 0.67 -2.18
N ALA A 41 6.12 1.10 -1.54
CA ALA A 41 5.66 0.53 -0.28
C ALA A 41 5.14 -0.90 -0.43
N LEU A 42 4.31 -1.16 -1.44
CA LEU A 42 3.79 -2.48 -1.78
C LEU A 42 4.89 -3.44 -2.25
N ARG A 43 5.98 -2.94 -2.85
CA ARG A 43 7.16 -3.78 -3.14
C ARG A 43 7.90 -4.23 -1.89
N ALA A 44 7.83 -3.45 -0.80
CA ALA A 44 8.51 -3.74 0.46
C ALA A 44 7.77 -4.74 1.37
N ILE A 45 6.48 -5.00 1.12
CA ILE A 45 5.69 -5.98 1.89
C ILE A 45 6.02 -7.43 1.47
N PRO A 46 5.80 -8.42 2.36
CA PRO A 46 5.98 -9.83 2.01
C PRO A 46 5.05 -10.26 0.87
N PRO A 47 5.48 -11.18 0.00
CA PRO A 47 4.61 -11.81 -1.00
C PRO A 47 3.64 -12.76 -0.28
N ALA A 48 2.45 -12.25 0.03
CA ALA A 48 1.34 -12.99 0.62
C ALA A 48 0.04 -12.58 -0.06
N ASP A 49 -0.99 -13.42 0.11
CA ASP A 49 -2.37 -13.10 -0.24
C ASP A 49 -2.96 -12.25 0.88
N TYR A 50 -3.32 -11.02 0.55
CA TYR A 50 -3.96 -10.11 1.48
C TYR A 50 -5.47 -10.27 1.37
N ALA A 51 -6.14 -10.63 2.46
CA ALA A 51 -7.59 -10.82 2.45
C ALA A 51 -8.36 -9.51 2.54
N ASN A 52 -7.70 -8.40 2.93
CA ASN A 52 -8.33 -7.09 3.06
C ASN A 52 -7.29 -5.97 3.15
N LEU A 53 -7.77 -4.72 3.03
CA LEU A 53 -6.98 -3.50 3.17
C LEU A 53 -6.22 -3.42 4.50
N ALA A 54 -6.79 -3.88 5.61
CA ALA A 54 -6.16 -3.77 6.93
C ALA A 54 -4.88 -4.63 7.03
N GLU A 55 -4.85 -5.80 6.40
CA GLU A 55 -3.62 -6.61 6.32
C GLU A 55 -2.55 -5.93 5.46
N VAL A 56 -2.95 -5.27 4.36
CA VAL A 56 -2.03 -4.46 3.55
C VAL A 56 -1.48 -3.30 4.39
N PHE A 57 -2.33 -2.60 5.13
CA PHE A 57 -1.91 -1.53 6.04
C PHE A 57 -1.00 -2.04 7.17
N GLY A 58 -1.19 -3.26 7.67
CA GLY A 58 -0.29 -3.84 8.67
C GLY A 58 1.08 -4.21 8.09
N ALA A 59 1.14 -4.56 6.81
CA ALA A 59 2.37 -4.97 6.15
C ALA A 59 3.17 -3.81 5.55
N VAL A 60 2.48 -2.73 5.14
CA VAL A 60 3.10 -1.53 4.58
C VAL A 60 3.71 -0.67 5.68
N LYS A 61 4.97 -0.26 5.49
CA LYS A 61 5.61 0.76 6.31
C LYS A 61 5.19 2.15 5.87
N PHE A 62 4.45 2.86 6.72
CA PHE A 62 4.14 4.28 6.56
C PHE A 62 5.20 5.11 7.29
N GLU A 63 5.68 6.22 6.70
CA GLU A 63 6.62 7.10 7.43
C GLU A 63 5.96 7.81 8.63
N ASP A 64 4.62 7.83 8.70
CA ASP A 64 3.88 8.33 9.87
C ASP A 64 4.08 7.45 11.13
N ASP A 65 4.58 6.22 10.96
CA ASP A 65 4.97 5.35 12.08
C ASP A 65 6.30 5.76 12.72
N ASN A 66 6.88 6.91 12.32
CA ASN A 66 7.99 7.53 13.02
C ASN A 66 7.49 8.71 13.87
N LYS A 67 6.62 8.42 14.85
CA LYS A 67 6.35 9.36 15.94
C LYS A 67 7.30 9.01 17.10
N PRO A 68 8.34 9.81 17.40
CA PRO A 68 8.96 9.74 18.70
C PRO A 68 7.91 10.23 19.70
N GLY A 69 7.48 9.34 20.60
CA GLY A 69 6.69 9.70 21.77
C GLY A 69 7.49 10.55 22.73
#